data_AF-A0A6S5JXK1-F1
#
_entry.id   AF-A0A6S5JXK1-F1
#
_cell.length_a   1.000
_cell.length_b   1.000
_cell.length_c   1.000
_cell.angle_alpha   90.00
_cell.angle_beta   90.00
_cell.angle_gamma   90.00
#
_symmetry.space_group_name_H-M   'P 1'
#
loop_
_entity.id
_entity.type
_entity.pdbx_description
1 polymer ?
#
loop_
_entity_poly.entity_id
_entity_poly.type
_entity_poly.pdbx_seq_one_letter_code
_entity_poly.pdbx_strand_id
1 'polypeptide(L)'
;MNVSILQSGSLSVISALTATAWNFVFNKLFDSLQKKYRFQRTFLVRAIHAVGFETGLIITLIPVAMVMLDLPITEAFFVEIGLVLFFLPYTMLFNWLYDYLRWMFVGRRRSAS
;
A
#
# COMPACT_ATOMS: atom_id res chain seq x y z
N MET A 1 -12.35 -3.18 25.40
CA MET A 1 -11.73 -1.84 25.33
C MET A 1 -12.80 -0.85 24.89
N ASN A 2 -13.20 0.10 25.74
CA ASN A 2 -14.11 1.19 25.33
C ASN A 2 -13.25 2.35 24.82
N VAL A 3 -12.78 2.25 23.58
CA VAL A 3 -12.11 3.38 22.90
C VAL A 3 -13.12 4.50 22.69
N SER A 4 -12.80 5.71 23.17
CA SER A 4 -13.66 6.87 23.00
C SER A 4 -13.81 7.21 21.52
N ILE A 5 -14.99 7.64 21.09
CA ILE A 5 -15.24 8.11 19.70
C ILE A 5 -14.23 9.18 19.30
N LEU A 6 -13.85 10.06 20.24
CA LEU A 6 -12.84 11.08 20.02
C LEU A 6 -11.44 10.49 19.78
N GLN A 7 -11.06 9.42 20.48
CA GLN A 7 -9.78 8.73 20.28
C GLN A 7 -9.75 8.00 18.93
N SER A 8 -10.83 7.30 18.57
CA SER A 8 -10.95 6.64 17.27
C SER A 8 -10.96 7.65 16.11
N GLY A 9 -11.61 8.81 16.31
CA GLY A 9 -11.59 9.93 15.36
C GLY A 9 -10.21 10.55 15.20
N SER A 10 -9.52 10.87 16.30
CA SER A 10 -8.17 11.43 16.25
C SER A 10 -7.16 10.47 15.64
N LEU A 11 -7.24 9.17 15.98
CA LEU A 11 -6.42 8.14 15.38
C LEU A 11 -6.63 8.09 13.87
N SER A 12 -7.88 8.09 13.40
CA SER A 12 -8.19 8.05 11.97
C SER A 12 -7.61 9.24 11.21
N VAL A 13 -7.72 10.45 11.78
CA VAL A 13 -7.16 11.67 11.18
C VAL A 13 -5.64 11.62 11.13
N ILE A 14 -4.99 11.25 12.24
CA ILE A 14 -3.53 11.19 12.33
C ILE A 14 -2.99 10.10 11.42
N SER A 15 -3.59 8.91 11.40
CA SER A 15 -3.20 7.84 10.48
C SER A 15 -3.39 8.25 9.02
N ALA A 16 -4.46 8.97 8.67
CA ALA A 16 -4.65 9.48 7.31
C ALA A 16 -3.58 10.51 6.91
N LEU A 17 -3.20 11.40 7.82
CA LEU A 17 -2.12 12.36 7.59
C LEU A 17 -0.76 11.66 7.45
N THR A 18 -0.46 10.71 8.32
CA THR A 18 0.76 9.88 8.27
C THR A 18 0.82 9.09 6.96
N ALA A 19 -0.28 8.43 6.58
CA ALA A 19 -0.37 7.70 5.32
C ALA A 19 -0.17 8.63 4.12
N THR A 20 -0.78 9.81 4.12
CA THR A 20 -0.61 10.80 3.04
C THR A 20 0.85 11.29 2.95
N ALA A 21 1.49 11.56 4.08
CA ALA A 21 2.90 11.94 4.13
C ALA A 21 3.79 10.81 3.62
N TRP A 22 3.54 9.57 4.06
CA TRP A 22 4.26 8.40 3.58
C TRP A 22 4.09 8.19 2.07
N ASN A 23 2.87 8.32 1.55
CA ASN A 23 2.58 8.22 0.12
C ASN A 23 3.44 9.18 -0.69
N PHE A 24 3.52 10.43 -0.24
CA PHE A 24 4.33 11.44 -0.90
C PHE A 24 5.83 11.09 -0.86
N VAL A 25 6.35 10.71 0.31
CA VAL A 25 7.76 10.33 0.48
C VAL A 25 8.12 9.11 -0.37
N PHE A 26 7.31 8.06 -0.30
CA PHE A 26 7.54 6.81 -1.04
C PHE A 26 7.51 7.06 -2.55
N ASN A 27 6.49 7.75 -3.06
CA ASN A 27 6.38 8.06 -4.48
C ASN A 27 7.58 8.90 -4.95
N LYS A 28 8.01 9.90 -4.17
CA LYS A 28 9.18 10.73 -4.51
C LYS A 28 10.47 9.90 -4.57
N LEU A 29 10.67 8.99 -3.62
CA LEU A 29 11.83 8.08 -3.61
C LEU A 29 11.79 7.13 -4.81
N PHE A 30 10.64 6.52 -5.08
CA PHE A 30 10.49 5.59 -6.18
C PHE A 30 10.67 6.26 -7.55
N ASP A 31 10.11 7.45 -7.74
CA ASP A 31 10.30 8.23 -8.96
C ASP A 31 11.77 8.64 -9.17
N SER A 32 12.47 8.96 -8.09
CA SER A 32 13.91 9.25 -8.15
C SER A 32 14.72 8.02 -8.53
N LEU A 33 14.39 6.85 -7.99
CA LEU A 33 15.00 5.58 -8.36
C LEU A 33 14.69 5.21 -9.82
N GLN A 34 13.46 5.41 -10.28
CA GLN A 34 13.08 5.15 -11.65
C GLN A 34 13.82 6.07 -12.62
N LYS A 35 13.96 7.35 -12.29
CA LYS A 35 14.76 8.30 -13.11
C LYS A 35 16.23 7.89 -13.18
N LYS A 36 16.80 7.43 -12.06
CA LYS A 36 18.21 7.01 -11.97
C LYS A 36 18.50 5.72 -12.74
N TYR A 37 17.65 4.70 -12.60
CA TYR A 37 17.90 3.37 -13.16
C TYR A 37 17.14 3.08 -14.47
N ARG A 38 16.24 3.98 -14.90
CA ARG A 38 15.44 3.88 -16.14
C ARG A 38 14.78 2.51 -16.35
N PHE A 39 14.37 1.83 -15.27
CA PHE A 39 13.72 0.53 -15.37
C PHE A 39 12.32 0.66 -15.96
N GLN A 40 11.93 -0.33 -16.76
CA GLN A 40 10.57 -0.46 -17.30
C GLN A 40 9.62 -0.88 -16.17
N ARG A 41 8.41 -0.31 -16.10
CA ARG A 41 7.39 -0.70 -15.11
C ARG A 41 6.72 -2.02 -15.51
N THR A 42 7.49 -3.11 -15.46
CA THR A 42 7.00 -4.48 -15.65
C THR A 42 6.13 -4.91 -14.47
N PHE A 43 5.38 -6.01 -14.63
CA PHE A 43 4.56 -6.58 -13.56
C PHE A 43 5.36 -6.81 -12.27
N LEU A 44 6.59 -7.33 -12.38
CA LEU A 44 7.48 -7.57 -11.24
C LEU A 44 7.83 -6.27 -10.49
N VAL A 45 8.13 -5.20 -11.22
CA VAL A 45 8.41 -3.88 -10.64
C VAL A 45 7.18 -3.32 -9.92
N ARG A 46 5.97 -3.53 -10.46
CA ARG A 46 4.71 -3.11 -9.81
C ARG A 46 4.46 -3.90 -8.53
N ALA A 47 4.72 -5.20 -8.53
CA ALA A 47 4.61 -6.04 -7.34
C ALA A 47 5.62 -5.60 -6.26
N ILE A 48 6.89 -5.39 -6.60
CA ILE A 48 7.91 -4.90 -5.67
C ILE A 48 7.54 -3.52 -5.12
N HIS A 49 7.03 -2.62 -5.96
CA HIS A 49 6.55 -1.30 -5.53
C HIS A 49 5.40 -1.43 -4.53
N ALA A 50 4.38 -2.25 -4.81
CA ALA A 50 3.25 -2.45 -3.93
C ALA A 50 3.67 -3.05 -2.58
N VAL A 51 4.49 -4.11 -2.62
CA VAL A 51 5.03 -4.75 -1.39
C VAL A 51 5.88 -3.77 -0.59
N GLY A 52 6.77 -3.01 -1.23
CA GLY A 52 7.62 -2.03 -0.55
C GLY A 52 6.81 -0.87 0.03
N PHE A 53 5.77 -0.43 -0.68
CA PHE A 53 4.86 0.62 -0.22
C PHE A 53 4.10 0.19 1.03
N GLU A 54 3.44 -0.97 0.97
CA GLU A 54 2.66 -1.52 2.08
C GLU A 54 3.55 -1.80 3.30
N THR A 55 4.71 -2.41 3.08
CA THR A 55 5.65 -2.71 4.17
C THR A 55 6.14 -1.44 4.85
N GLY A 56 6.50 -0.41 4.07
CA GLY A 56 6.95 0.86 4.63
C GLY A 56 5.83 1.65 5.31
N LEU A 57 4.60 1.52 4.81
CA LEU A 57 3.41 2.13 5.42
C LEU A 57 3.14 1.51 6.80
N ILE A 58 3.22 0.18 6.94
CA ILE A 58 3.14 -0.49 8.24
C ILE A 58 4.20 0.05 9.20
N ILE A 59 5.47 0.11 8.77
CA ILE A 59 6.57 0.55 9.63
C ILE A 59 6.34 2.00 10.12
N THR A 60 5.68 2.84 9.32
CA THR A 60 5.35 4.21 9.72
C THR A 60 4.09 4.33 10.55
N LEU A 61 3.11 3.44 10.37
CA LEU A 61 1.86 3.44 11.15
C LEU A 61 1.97 2.74 12.50
N ILE A 62 2.85 1.73 12.65
CA ILE A 62 3.06 1.02 13.92
C ILE A 62 3.38 2.01 15.06
N PRO A 63 4.36 2.93 14.94
CA PRO A 63 4.66 3.89 16.00
C PRO A 63 3.46 4.80 16.35
N VAL A 64 2.66 5.17 15.34
CA VAL A 64 1.44 5.97 15.55
C VAL A 64 0.42 5.17 16.36
N ALA A 65 0.16 3.92 15.98
CA ALA A 65 -0.75 3.04 16.69
C ALA A 65 -0.30 2.77 18.13
N MET A 66 1.01 2.50 18.33
CA MET A 66 1.59 2.29 19.66
C MET A 66 1.37 3.51 20.57
N VAL A 67 1.70 4.72 20.10
CA VAL A 67 1.59 5.94 20.92
C VAL A 67 0.13 6.32 21.17
N MET A 68 -0.76 6.15 20.18
CA MET A 68 -2.14 6.62 20.27
C MET A 68 -3.06 5.66 21.03
N LEU A 69 -2.82 4.35 20.91
CA LEU A 69 -3.66 3.31 21.51
C LEU A 69 -3.00 2.65 22.71
N ASP A 70 -1.79 3.09 23.08
CA ASP A 70 -0.97 2.50 24.14
C ASP A 70 -0.77 0.99 23.96
N LEU A 71 -0.63 0.58 22.70
CA LEU A 71 -0.48 -0.82 22.32
C LEU A 71 0.98 -1.25 22.42
N PRO A 72 1.26 -2.47 22.92
CA PRO A 72 2.58 -3.05 22.78
C PRO A 72 2.91 -3.27 21.30
N ILE A 73 4.20 -3.22 20.97
CA ILE A 73 4.69 -3.35 19.58
C ILE A 73 4.18 -4.61 18.89
N THR A 74 4.00 -5.70 19.64
CA THR A 74 3.48 -6.97 19.14
C THR A 74 2.04 -6.84 18.66
N GLU A 75 1.17 -6.21 19.46
CA GLU A 75 -0.24 -6.03 19.09
C GLU A 75 -0.40 -5.07 17.92
N ALA A 76 0.33 -3.93 17.93
CA ALA A 76 0.33 -2.99 16.81
C ALA A 76 0.83 -3.66 15.52
N PHE A 77 1.86 -4.51 15.61
CA PHE A 77 2.36 -5.29 14.48
C PHE A 77 1.33 -6.30 13.96
N PHE A 78 0.61 -7.01 14.84
CA PHE A 78 -0.42 -7.97 14.42
C PHE A 78 -1.64 -7.31 13.77
N VAL A 79 -2.01 -6.11 14.20
CA VAL A 79 -3.07 -5.33 13.54
C VAL A 79 -2.66 -4.98 12.12
N GLU A 80 -1.44 -4.47 11.94
CA GLU A 80 -0.93 -4.02 10.64
C GLU A 80 -0.61 -5.19 9.69
N ILE A 81 -0.06 -6.31 10.20
CA ILE A 81 0.19 -7.50 9.39
C ILE A 81 -1.13 -8.11 8.87
N GLY A 82 -2.19 -8.06 9.68
CA GLY A 82 -3.53 -8.52 9.28
C GLY A 82 -4.07 -7.72 8.10
N LEU A 83 -3.90 -6.40 8.13
CA LEU A 83 -4.28 -5.52 7.02
C LEU A 83 -3.47 -5.82 5.75
N VAL A 84 -2.16 -5.98 5.85
CA VAL A 84 -1.32 -6.22 4.66
C VAL A 84 -1.52 -7.59 4.06
N LEU A 85 -1.72 -8.63 4.88
CA LEU A 85 -2.09 -9.95 4.38
C LEU A 85 -3.44 -9.95 3.65
N PHE A 86 -4.30 -8.95 3.90
CA PHE A 86 -5.54 -8.76 3.14
C PHE A 86 -5.32 -7.90 1.88
N PHE A 87 -4.65 -6.76 2.01
CA PHE A 87 -4.47 -5.79 0.91
C PHE A 87 -3.50 -6.24 -0.17
N LEU A 88 -2.43 -6.98 0.16
CA LEU A 88 -1.46 -7.44 -0.84
C LEU A 88 -2.06 -8.46 -1.81
N PRO A 89 -2.68 -9.56 -1.36
CA PRO A 89 -3.34 -10.49 -2.27
C PRO A 89 -4.44 -9.81 -3.07
N TYR A 90 -5.25 -8.94 -2.43
CA TYR A 90 -6.26 -8.14 -3.12
C TYR A 90 -5.65 -7.32 -4.27
N THR A 91 -4.57 -6.58 -4.00
CA THR A 91 -3.91 -5.73 -5.00
C THR A 91 -3.31 -6.57 -6.13
N MET A 92 -2.72 -7.73 -5.82
CA MET A 92 -2.18 -8.64 -6.84
C MET A 92 -3.29 -9.23 -7.71
N LEU A 93 -4.38 -9.72 -7.10
CA LEU A 93 -5.53 -10.27 -7.81
C LEU A 93 -6.20 -9.21 -8.69
N PHE A 94 -6.38 -7.99 -8.18
CA PHE A 94 -6.95 -6.88 -8.93
C PHE A 94 -6.08 -6.55 -10.15
N ASN A 95 -4.76 -6.45 -9.98
CA ASN A 95 -3.85 -6.19 -11.10
C ASN A 95 -3.88 -7.31 -12.14
N TRP A 96 -3.88 -8.57 -11.69
CA TRP A 96 -3.96 -9.72 -12.58
C TRP A 96 -5.27 -9.75 -13.36
N LEU A 97 -6.40 -9.51 -12.68
CA LEU A 97 -7.72 -9.44 -13.32
C LEU A 97 -7.79 -8.28 -14.32
N TYR A 98 -7.26 -7.11 -13.97
CA TYR A 98 -7.20 -5.97 -14.88
C TYR A 98 -6.40 -6.31 -16.15
N ASP A 99 -5.22 -6.91 -16.01
CA ASP A 99 -4.38 -7.30 -17.14
C ASP A 99 -5.07 -8.37 -18.01
N TYR A 100 -5.77 -9.34 -17.39
CA TYR A 100 -6.57 -10.35 -18.09
C TYR A 100 -7.73 -9.74 -18.87
N LEU A 101 -8.53 -8.88 -18.23
CA LEU A 101 -9.65 -8.19 -18.87
C LEU A 101 -9.16 -7.28 -20.01
N ARG A 102 -8.05 -6.56 -19.79
CA ARG A 102 -7.42 -5.72 -20.82
C ARG A 102 -6.98 -6.56 -22.02
N TRP A 103 -6.36 -7.71 -21.79
CA TRP A 103 -5.99 -8.62 -22.88
C TRP A 103 -7.23 -9.09 -23.67
N MET A 104 -8.30 -9.49 -22.96
CA MET A 104 -9.53 -9.99 -23.57
C MET A 104 -10.28 -8.92 -24.41
N PHE A 105 -10.38 -7.68 -23.92
CA PHE A 105 -11.17 -6.63 -24.58
C PHE A 105 -10.36 -5.77 -25.57
N VAL A 106 -9.07 -5.53 -25.32
CA VAL A 106 -8.24 -4.63 -26.15
C VAL A 106 -7.35 -5.42 -27.12
N GLY A 107 -6.93 -6.64 -26.76
CA GLY A 107 -6.08 -7.50 -27.59
C GLY A 107 -6.73 -7.97 -28.90
N ARG A 108 -8.07 -8.07 -28.95
CA ARG A 108 -8.80 -8.49 -30.16
C ARG A 108 -8.79 -7.50 -31.32
N ARG A 109 -8.37 -6.23 -31.13
CA ARG A 109 -8.37 -5.22 -32.21
C ARG A 109 -7.09 -5.15 -33.05
N ARG A 110 -6.04 -5.92 -32.75
CA ARG A 110 -4.76 -5.88 -33.49
C ARG A 110 -4.53 -6.99 -34.52
N SER A 111 -5.45 -7.96 -34.65
CA SER A 111 -5.34 -9.05 -35.63
C SER A 111 -6.22 -8.88 -36.87
N ALA A 112 -6.70 -7.66 -37.14
CA ALA A 112 -7.59 -7.38 -38.28
C ALA A 112 -7.13 -6.16 -39.11
N SER A 113 -5.82 -5.95 -39.25
CA SER A 113 -5.23 -5.01 -40.21
C SER A 113 -3.96 -5.59 -40.83
#